data_AF-G9KFZ6-F1
#
_entry.id   AF-G9KFZ6-F1
#
_cell.length_a   1.000
_cell.length_b   1.000
_cell.length_c   1.000
_cell.angle_alpha   90.00
_cell.angle_beta   90.00
_cell.angle_gamma   90.00
#
_symmetry.space_group_name_H-M   'P 1'
#
loop_
_entity.id
_entity.type
_entity.pdbx_description
1 polymer ?
#
loop_
_entity_poly.entity_id
_entity_poly.type
_entity_poly.pdbx_seq_one_letter_code
_entity_poly.pdbx_strand_id
1 'polypeptide(L)'
;YNGCLASGDKGRRRSRLALSRRPHANGVKPDVMHHISTPLVSKALSNRGQHSISYTLSRSHSVIVEYTHDSDTDMFQIGRSTENMIDFVVTDTSPGGGAAEGPSAQSTISRYACRILCDRRPP
;
A
#
# COMPACT_ATOMS: atom_id res chain seq x y z
N TYR A 1 -9.30 8.47 16.64
CA TYR A 1 -8.11 9.35 16.74
C TYR A 1 -7.00 8.72 15.92
N ASN A 2 -6.27 9.47 15.07
CA ASN A 2 -5.21 8.95 14.19
C ASN A 2 -3.88 9.70 14.43
N GLY A 3 -3.54 9.91 15.71
CA GLY A 3 -2.33 10.60 16.13
C GLY A 3 -2.22 12.07 15.66
N CYS A 4 -1.10 12.69 16.03
CA CYS A 4 -0.61 13.96 15.49
C CYS A 4 0.88 13.75 15.17
N LEU A 5 1.37 14.23 14.03
CA LEU A 5 2.80 14.21 13.73
C LEU A 5 3.42 15.60 13.85
N ALA A 6 4.67 15.63 14.30
CA ALA A 6 5.41 16.85 14.65
C ALA A 6 5.69 17.79 13.45
N SER A 7 5.45 17.35 12.21
CA SER A 7 5.69 18.14 11.00
C SER A 7 4.44 18.12 10.13
N GLY A 8 3.84 19.30 9.95
CA GLY A 8 2.51 19.55 9.40
C GLY A 8 2.15 18.74 8.14
N ASP A 9 0.89 18.36 8.06
CA ASP A 9 0.42 17.40 7.08
C ASP A 9 -0.49 18.05 6.03
N LYS A 10 -0.28 17.73 4.75
CA LYS A 10 -1.05 18.23 3.59
C LYS A 10 -2.48 17.64 3.52
N GLY A 11 -3.12 17.44 4.66
CA GLY A 11 -4.51 16.97 4.78
C GLY A 11 -4.74 15.50 4.44
N ARG A 12 -3.71 14.64 4.41
CA ARG A 12 -3.84 13.18 4.12
C ARG A 12 -3.89 12.34 5.41
N ARG A 13 -3.43 12.86 6.54
CA ARG A 13 -3.59 12.32 7.89
C ARG A 13 -4.86 12.89 8.50
N ARG A 14 -5.92 12.09 8.47
CA ARG A 14 -7.22 12.42 9.07
C ARG A 14 -7.61 11.31 10.04
N SER A 15 -8.56 11.56 10.92
CA SER A 15 -9.16 10.50 11.76
C SER A 15 -10.17 9.64 10.99
N ARG A 16 -10.59 10.10 9.81
CA ARG A 16 -11.59 9.46 8.95
C ARG A 16 -11.22 9.64 7.47
N LEU A 17 -11.48 8.61 6.69
CA LEU A 17 -11.43 8.61 5.24
C LEU A 17 -12.82 8.28 4.69
N ALA A 18 -13.28 9.06 3.71
CA ALA A 18 -14.43 8.69 2.89
C ALA A 18 -13.92 8.14 1.56
N LEU A 19 -14.39 6.96 1.16
CA LEU A 19 -14.07 6.35 -0.12
C LEU A 19 -15.15 6.75 -1.12
N SER A 20 -14.73 7.27 -2.28
CA SER A 20 -15.61 7.65 -3.37
C SER A 20 -15.06 7.14 -4.69
N ARG A 21 -15.95 6.84 -5.64
CA ARG A 21 -15.56 6.38 -6.98
C ARG A 21 -14.58 7.38 -7.61
N ARG A 22 -13.44 6.88 -8.08
CA ARG A 22 -12.41 7.73 -8.71
C ARG A 22 -12.84 8.17 -10.12
N PRO A 23 -12.33 9.32 -10.61
CA PRO A 23 -12.55 9.76 -11.98
C PRO A 23 -12.12 8.71 -13.02
N HIS A 24 -10.93 8.13 -12.81
CA HIS A 24 -10.39 7.03 -13.59
C HIS A 24 -10.18 5.82 -12.69
N ALA A 25 -10.52 4.64 -13.20
CA ALA A 25 -10.23 3.39 -12.51
C ALA A 25 -8.72 3.29 -12.26
N ASN A 26 -8.35 2.75 -11.10
CA ASN A 26 -6.95 2.47 -10.75
C ASN A 26 -6.80 1.10 -10.09
N GLY A 27 -7.83 0.25 -10.22
CA GLY A 27 -7.80 -1.13 -9.80
C GLY A 27 -6.73 -1.93 -10.52
N VAL A 28 -6.37 -3.04 -9.91
CA VAL A 28 -5.42 -4.00 -10.46
C VAL A 28 -5.91 -5.42 -10.21
N LYS A 29 -5.67 -6.30 -11.19
CA LYS A 29 -6.02 -7.72 -11.10
C LYS A 29 -4.82 -8.60 -11.45
N PRO A 30 -4.71 -9.82 -10.87
CA PRO A 30 -3.64 -10.75 -11.21
C PRO A 30 -3.65 -11.06 -12.71
N ASP A 31 -2.47 -11.19 -13.28
CA ASP A 31 -2.26 -11.53 -14.69
C ASP A 31 -1.25 -12.67 -14.82
N VAL A 32 -0.03 -12.39 -15.27
CA VAL A 32 1.00 -13.41 -15.53
C VAL A 32 1.72 -13.80 -14.24
N MET A 33 2.04 -15.10 -14.11
CA MET A 33 2.84 -15.65 -13.01
C MET A 33 4.17 -16.19 -13.55
N HIS A 34 5.27 -15.79 -12.92
CA HIS A 34 6.63 -16.21 -13.28
C HIS A 34 7.26 -17.01 -12.15
N HIS A 35 7.79 -18.20 -12.48
CA HIS A 35 8.61 -19.00 -11.59
C HIS A 35 10.08 -18.66 -11.83
N ILE A 36 10.78 -18.13 -10.83
CA ILE A 36 12.13 -17.58 -10.99
C ILE A 36 13.09 -18.23 -10.00
N SER A 37 14.26 -18.63 -10.51
CA SER A 37 15.44 -18.95 -9.71
C SER A 37 16.33 -17.71 -9.51
N THR A 38 16.87 -17.53 -8.30
CA THR A 38 17.28 -16.21 -7.76
C THR A 38 18.43 -15.42 -8.40
N PRO A 39 19.15 -15.81 -9.46
CA PRO A 39 19.97 -14.81 -10.17
C PRO A 39 19.15 -13.85 -11.06
N LEU A 40 17.91 -14.21 -11.42
CA LEU A 40 17.13 -13.53 -12.46
C LEU A 40 16.04 -12.56 -11.95
N VAL A 41 15.86 -12.48 -10.62
CA VAL A 41 14.81 -11.66 -9.97
C VAL A 41 14.88 -10.19 -10.39
N SER A 42 16.08 -9.66 -10.64
CA SER A 42 16.28 -8.26 -11.06
C SER A 42 15.74 -7.93 -12.45
N LYS A 43 15.74 -8.89 -13.39
CA LYS A 43 15.25 -8.64 -14.77
C LYS A 43 13.71 -8.70 -14.86
N ALA A 44 13.08 -9.62 -14.15
CA ALA A 44 11.63 -9.76 -14.15
C ALA A 44 10.90 -8.63 -13.40
N LEU A 45 11.53 -8.04 -12.37
CA LEU A 45 10.98 -6.89 -11.65
C LEU A 45 11.09 -5.56 -12.41
N SER A 46 11.62 -5.55 -13.64
CA SER A 46 12.00 -4.32 -14.33
C SER A 46 10.86 -3.61 -15.09
N ASN A 47 9.65 -4.18 -15.15
CA ASN A 47 8.52 -3.47 -15.74
C ASN A 47 7.97 -2.42 -14.77
N ARG A 48 8.63 -1.25 -14.73
CA ARG A 48 8.30 -0.11 -13.83
C ARG A 48 6.87 0.42 -14.01
N GLY A 49 6.14 0.02 -15.05
CA GLY A 49 4.76 0.42 -15.29
C GLY A 49 3.70 -0.52 -14.71
N GLN A 50 4.09 -1.70 -14.21
CA GLN A 50 3.14 -2.71 -13.73
C GLN A 50 3.32 -3.00 -12.24
N HIS A 51 2.20 -3.25 -11.57
CA HIS A 51 2.21 -3.72 -10.19
C HIS A 51 2.64 -5.19 -10.16
N SER A 52 3.37 -5.60 -9.13
CA SER A 52 3.77 -7.00 -8.96
C SER A 52 3.86 -7.38 -7.49
N ILE A 53 3.69 -8.66 -7.21
CA ILE A 53 3.91 -9.26 -5.88
C ILE A 53 4.92 -10.39 -6.04
N SER A 54 6.01 -10.32 -5.28
CA SER A 54 7.02 -11.38 -5.22
C SER A 54 6.81 -12.24 -3.97
N TYR A 55 6.49 -13.50 -4.18
CA TYR A 55 6.40 -14.53 -3.15
C TYR A 55 7.74 -15.26 -3.06
N THR A 56 8.47 -15.03 -1.98
CA THR A 56 9.74 -15.74 -1.73
C THR A 56 9.45 -17.11 -1.14
N LEU A 57 9.70 -18.18 -1.90
CA LEU A 57 9.50 -19.56 -1.45
C LEU A 57 10.74 -20.13 -0.77
N SER A 58 11.93 -19.81 -1.28
CA SER A 58 13.21 -20.19 -0.68
C SER A 58 14.31 -19.18 -1.02
N ARG A 59 15.53 -19.39 -0.49
CA ARG A 59 16.71 -18.60 -0.86
C ARG A 59 17.01 -18.63 -2.36
N SER A 60 16.58 -19.69 -3.04
CA SER A 60 16.84 -19.91 -4.47
C SER A 60 15.62 -19.73 -5.38
N HIS A 61 14.41 -19.64 -4.82
CA HIS A 61 13.16 -19.67 -5.60
C HIS A 61 12.20 -18.57 -5.16
N SER A 62 11.62 -17.89 -6.15
CA SER A 62 10.55 -16.92 -5.94
C SER A 62 9.51 -17.04 -7.06
N VAL A 63 8.27 -16.72 -6.73
CA VAL A 63 7.18 -16.61 -7.69
C VAL A 63 6.78 -15.14 -7.76
N ILE A 64 6.81 -14.55 -8.95
CA ILE A 64 6.35 -13.18 -9.18
C ILE A 64 4.99 -13.24 -9.85
N VAL A 65 4.01 -12.56 -9.29
CA VAL A 65 2.70 -12.35 -9.91
C VAL A 65 2.63 -10.91 -10.38
N GLU A 66 2.49 -10.72 -11.68
CA GLU A 66 2.22 -9.42 -12.28
C GLU A 66 0.73 -9.09 -12.17
N TYR A 67 0.45 -7.80 -12.07
CA TYR A 67 -0.89 -7.26 -11.96
C TYR A 67 -1.10 -6.24 -13.06
N THR A 68 -2.15 -6.47 -13.85
CA THR A 68 -2.58 -5.57 -14.92
C THR A 68 -3.69 -4.64 -14.44
N HIS A 69 -3.96 -3.61 -15.23
CA HIS A 69 -5.02 -2.65 -14.94
C HIS A 69 -6.40 -3.33 -14.93
N ASP A 70 -7.21 -2.99 -13.93
CA ASP A 70 -8.60 -3.37 -13.83
C ASP A 70 -9.50 -2.13 -13.90
N SER A 71 -10.32 -2.08 -14.96
CA SER A 71 -11.23 -0.97 -15.22
C SER A 71 -12.48 -0.98 -14.32
N ASP A 72 -12.73 -2.10 -13.65
CA ASP A 72 -13.97 -2.34 -12.91
C ASP A 72 -13.83 -2.02 -11.42
N THR A 73 -12.61 -1.81 -10.92
CA THR A 73 -12.34 -1.56 -9.50
C THR A 73 -11.58 -0.27 -9.27
N ASP A 74 -11.81 0.34 -8.10
CA ASP A 74 -10.98 1.40 -7.54
C ASP A 74 -10.16 0.85 -6.38
N MET A 75 -8.88 1.24 -6.32
CA MET A 75 -7.94 0.87 -5.27
C MET A 75 -7.60 2.08 -4.39
N PHE A 76 -7.64 1.87 -3.07
CA PHE A 76 -7.19 2.82 -2.07
C PHE A 76 -6.14 2.19 -1.16
N GLN A 77 -5.00 2.86 -0.97
CA GLN A 77 -3.91 2.34 -0.15
C GLN A 77 -3.84 3.02 1.21
N ILE A 78 -3.62 2.21 2.23
CA ILE A 78 -3.50 2.64 3.62
C ILE A 78 -2.13 2.19 4.14
N GLY A 79 -1.44 3.06 4.86
CA GLY A 79 -0.18 2.73 5.51
C GLY A 79 0.46 3.91 6.20
N ARG A 80 1.60 3.72 6.84
CA ARG A 80 2.32 4.82 7.50
C ARG A 80 3.20 5.66 6.57
N SER A 81 3.43 5.20 5.34
CA SER A 81 4.23 5.97 4.37
C SER A 81 3.50 7.26 3.98
N THR A 82 4.26 8.32 3.71
CA THR A 82 3.74 9.59 3.17
C THR A 82 3.90 9.70 1.66
N GLU A 83 4.32 8.62 1.01
CA GLU A 83 4.43 8.55 -0.43
C GLU A 83 3.08 8.80 -1.12
N ASN A 84 3.13 9.35 -2.34
CA ASN A 84 1.93 9.80 -3.05
C ASN A 84 0.92 8.69 -3.34
N MET A 85 1.35 7.43 -3.33
CA MET A 85 0.47 6.30 -3.56
C MET A 85 -0.40 5.94 -2.34
N ILE A 86 -0.17 6.55 -1.17
CA ILE A 86 -0.97 6.33 0.04
C ILE A 86 -2.12 7.34 0.10
N ASP A 87 -3.36 6.83 0.07
CA ASP A 87 -4.56 7.63 0.17
C ASP A 87 -4.86 8.06 1.61
N PHE A 88 -4.51 7.20 2.58
CA PHE A 88 -4.75 7.46 3.99
C PHE A 88 -3.58 7.03 4.84
N VAL A 89 -2.95 8.03 5.44
CA VAL A 89 -1.76 7.83 6.25
C VAL A 89 -2.16 7.56 7.70
N VAL A 90 -1.74 6.42 8.23
CA VAL A 90 -2.02 6.01 9.62
C VAL A 90 -0.73 6.05 10.44
N THR A 91 -0.84 6.49 11.69
CA THR A 91 0.29 6.62 12.61
C THR A 91 0.03 5.82 13.88
N ASP A 92 1.09 5.42 14.57
CA ASP A 92 0.96 4.79 15.88
C ASP A 92 0.21 5.72 16.84
N THR A 93 -0.70 5.14 17.62
CA THR A 93 -1.47 5.87 18.63
C THR A 93 -1.04 5.40 20.01
N SER A 94 -0.60 6.32 20.87
CA SER A 94 -0.39 6.05 22.29
C SER A 94 -1.73 6.13 23.04
N PRO A 95 -2.01 5.22 24.00
CA PRO A 95 -3.11 5.41 24.93
C PRO A 95 -2.81 6.68 25.75
N GLY A 96 -3.62 7.73 25.58
CA GLY A 96 -3.48 9.01 26.31
C GLY A 96 -3.32 10.26 25.44
N GLY A 97 -3.24 10.15 24.11
CA GLY A 97 -3.30 11.32 23.20
C GLY A 97 -2.07 12.23 23.20
N GLY A 98 -1.09 12.00 24.07
CA GLY A 98 0.18 12.72 24.07
C GLY A 98 1.10 12.26 22.94
N ALA A 99 1.69 13.22 22.22
CA ALA A 99 2.86 12.95 21.39
C ALA A 99 3.92 12.32 22.31
N ALA A 100 4.33 11.08 22.01
CA ALA A 100 5.33 10.39 22.81
C ALA A 100 6.68 11.12 22.64
N GLU A 101 7.00 12.01 23.57
CA GLU A 101 8.35 12.51 23.77
C GLU A 101 9.16 11.41 24.47
N GLY A 102 9.66 10.49 23.68
CA GLY A 102 10.53 9.40 24.08
C GLY A 102 11.18 8.81 22.84
N PRO A 103 12.26 8.01 22.96
CA PRO A 103 12.89 7.36 21.83
C PRO A 103 11.80 6.66 21.04
N SER A 104 11.64 7.06 19.77
CA SER A 104 10.51 6.70 18.93
C SER A 104 10.25 5.20 19.03
N ALA A 105 9.15 4.81 19.69
CA ALA A 105 8.72 3.42 19.68
C ALA A 105 8.67 2.98 18.23
N GLN A 106 9.37 1.89 17.90
CA GLN A 106 9.43 1.41 16.53
C GLN A 106 8.01 1.11 16.07
N SER A 107 7.52 1.87 15.09
CA SER A 107 6.19 1.69 14.52
C SER A 107 5.98 0.25 14.08
N THR A 108 4.88 -0.37 14.50
CA THR A 108 4.47 -1.70 14.06
C THR A 108 3.60 -1.66 12.80
N ILE A 109 3.23 -0.46 12.36
CA ILE A 109 2.42 -0.24 11.18
C ILE A 109 3.30 -0.37 9.93
N SER A 110 2.86 -1.17 8.97
CA SER A 110 3.55 -1.30 7.68
C SER A 110 3.48 0.00 6.88
N ARG A 111 4.54 0.29 6.10
CA ARG A 111 4.59 1.45 5.18
C ARG A 111 3.44 1.41 4.17
N TYR A 112 3.15 0.20 3.67
CA TYR A 112 2.04 -0.16 2.81
C TYR A 112 1.27 -1.27 3.55
N ALA A 113 0.25 -0.89 4.32
CA ALA A 113 -0.38 -1.80 5.27
C ALA A 113 -1.49 -2.64 4.62
N CYS A 114 -2.37 -2.00 3.86
CA CYS A 114 -3.43 -2.71 3.16
C CYS A 114 -3.95 -1.92 1.96
N ARG A 115 -4.80 -2.59 1.19
CA ARG A 115 -5.55 -2.03 0.06
C ARG A 115 -7.03 -2.28 0.29
N ILE A 116 -7.86 -1.27 0.03
CA ILE A 116 -9.30 -1.43 -0.11
C ILE A 116 -9.60 -1.40 -1.60
N LEU A 117 -10.23 -2.46 -2.10
CA LEU A 117 -10.72 -2.55 -3.47
C LEU A 117 -12.23 -2.38 -3.45
N CYS A 118 -12.74 -1.48 -4.28
CA CYS A 118 -14.17 -1.21 -4.41
C CYS A 118 -14.61 -1.49 -5.85
N ASP A 119 -15.64 -2.29 -6.03
CA ASP A 119 -16.30 -2.42 -7.32
C ASP A 119 -16.92 -1.09 -7.73
N ARG A 120 -16.70 -0.70 -9.00
CA ARG A 120 -17.28 0.52 -9.59
C ARG A 120 -18.74 0.31 -10.02
N ARG A 121 -19.23 -0.93 -9.98
CA ARG A 121 -20.60 -1.33 -10.29
C ARG A 121 -21.43 -1.48 -9.01
N PRO A 122 -22.76 -1.24 -9.08
CA PRO A 122 -23.66 -1.55 -7.97
C PRO A 122 -23.59 -3.04 -7.57
N PRO A 123 -23.81 -3.38 -6.29
CA PRO A 123 -23.87 -4.75 -5.80
C PRO A 123 -25.12 -5.50 -6.26
#